data_AF-A0A9N9SQ07-F1
#
_entry.id   AF-A0A9N9SQ07-F1
#
_cell.length_a   1.000
_cell.length_b   1.000
_cell.length_c   1.000
_cell.angle_alpha   90.00
_cell.angle_beta   90.00
_cell.angle_gamma   90.00
#
_symmetry.space_group_name_H-M   'P 1'
#
loop_
_entity.id
_entity.type
_entity.pdbx_description
1 polymer ?
#
loop_
_entity_poly.entity_id
_entity_poly.type
_entity_poly.pdbx_seq_one_letter_code
_entity_poly.pdbx_strand_id
1 'polypeptide(L)'
;MLQLILVAVVIGGLFYYYGVKPLRYWKERGVKQTNPWWLFGDNWGVVLQRESFPDMITKGYNTAPEARYSGLYQFTLPTLVIKDLNLIKQIGVKDFDYFMDHRPFIPEKADPLWGKNLFALTGQRWKEMRPILSPSFTSSKMKSMFVLMSECGENLVNYFMEKDKDSTEIEMKDTFTRFTNDVIASAAFGVKIDSLKNHENEFYLMGKHATNFKGFWKTMKFFGYMLIPKIWEVFGIYQFTFPTLLIRDVNLIKQIGVKDFDYFMDHFPFLPEKADPLWSKNLFALTGQRWKDMRPILSPSFTSSKMKSMFLLMSECGENLVKFFMENNKNTIEIEMKDTFTRFTNDVIATTAFGLQVDSLRNPENEFYLMGKEATDFSGFWKGVKFFGYSTLPKIFELGLSHKISLFSTRIAN
;
A
#
# COMPACT_ATOMS: atom_id res chain seq x y z
N MET A 1 18.21 -40.18 23.60
CA MET A 1 19.30 -39.25 24.00
C MET A 1 20.27 -38.95 22.86
N LEU A 2 20.90 -39.94 22.22
CA LEU A 2 21.91 -39.70 21.17
C LEU A 2 21.40 -38.86 19.99
N GLN A 3 20.17 -39.11 19.52
CA GLN A 3 19.53 -38.33 18.45
C GLN A 3 19.30 -36.86 18.85
N LEU A 4 18.93 -36.59 20.10
CA LEU A 4 18.75 -35.21 20.60
C LEU A 4 20.09 -34.47 20.68
N ILE A 5 21.17 -35.15 21.06
CA ILE A 5 22.53 -34.58 21.07
C ILE A 5 22.98 -34.27 19.64
N LEU A 6 22.75 -35.19 18.69
CA LEU A 6 23.05 -34.96 17.27
C LEU A 6 22.30 -33.75 16.70
N VAL A 7 21.00 -33.64 16.98
CA VAL A 7 20.19 -32.48 16.58
C VAL A 7 20.72 -31.19 17.22
N ALA A 8 21.07 -31.21 18.51
CA ALA A 8 21.64 -30.04 19.19
C ALA A 8 22.99 -29.62 18.61
N VAL A 9 23.86 -30.57 18.24
CA VAL A 9 25.14 -30.30 17.58
C VAL A 9 24.93 -29.70 16.19
N VAL A 10 23.98 -30.24 15.41
CA VAL A 10 23.64 -29.69 14.08
C VAL A 10 23.08 -28.27 14.22
N ILE A 11 22.15 -28.03 15.14
CA ILE A 11 21.58 -26.70 15.40
C ILE A 11 22.68 -25.74 15.86
N GLY A 12 23.56 -26.16 16.78
CA GLY A 12 24.68 -25.35 17.24
C GLY A 12 25.68 -25.02 16.13
N GLY A 13 25.98 -25.99 15.26
CA GLY A 13 26.82 -25.79 14.08
C GLY A 13 26.20 -24.81 13.09
N LEU A 14 24.90 -24.93 12.81
CA LEU A 14 24.15 -23.99 11.98
C LEU A 14 24.12 -22.59 12.61
N PHE A 15 23.89 -22.48 13.91
CA PHE A 15 23.90 -21.21 14.64
C PHE A 15 25.27 -20.53 14.56
N TYR A 16 26.36 -21.27 14.75
CA TYR A 16 27.70 -20.72 14.61
C TYR A 16 27.98 -20.26 13.18
N TYR A 17 27.63 -21.09 12.18
CA TYR A 17 27.91 -20.81 10.78
C TYR A 17 27.11 -19.61 10.23
N TYR A 18 25.83 -19.51 10.58
CA TYR A 18 24.94 -18.46 10.07
C TYR A 18 24.83 -17.22 10.97
N GLY A 19 24.99 -17.37 12.29
CA GLY A 19 24.86 -16.26 13.24
C GLY A 19 26.20 -15.64 13.63
N VAL A 20 27.16 -16.44 14.07
CA VAL A 20 28.41 -15.94 14.69
C VAL A 20 29.52 -15.69 13.66
N LYS A 21 29.72 -16.62 12.71
CA LYS A 21 30.81 -16.52 11.72
C LYS A 21 30.75 -15.23 10.88
N PRO A 22 29.59 -14.76 10.39
CA PRO A 22 29.54 -13.51 9.61
C PRO A 22 30.01 -12.27 10.40
N LEU A 23 29.87 -12.28 11.73
CA LEU A 23 30.27 -11.19 12.61
C LEU A 23 31.79 -11.08 12.85
N ARG A 24 32.58 -11.92 12.18
CA ARG A 24 34.05 -11.89 12.20
C ARG A 24 34.67 -11.31 10.93
N TYR A 25 33.85 -10.91 9.96
CA TYR A 25 34.28 -10.36 8.66
C TYR A 25 35.40 -9.30 8.76
N TRP A 26 35.28 -8.34 9.70
CA TRP A 26 36.28 -7.28 9.89
C TRP A 26 37.53 -7.77 10.61
N LYS A 27 37.38 -8.58 11.67
CA LYS A 27 38.51 -9.23 12.36
C LYS A 27 39.38 -10.04 11.41
N GLU A 28 38.77 -10.80 10.51
CA GLU A 28 39.49 -11.61 9.50
C GLU A 28 40.28 -10.77 8.49
N ARG A 29 39.91 -9.48 8.32
CA ARG A 29 40.58 -8.52 7.43
C ARG A 29 41.53 -7.58 8.16
N GLY A 30 41.80 -7.84 9.45
CA GLY A 30 42.66 -6.99 10.27
C GLY A 30 42.03 -5.64 10.65
N VAL A 31 40.72 -5.47 10.48
CA VAL A 31 40.02 -4.24 10.84
C VAL A 31 39.50 -4.34 12.27
N LYS A 32 39.82 -3.33 13.09
CA LYS A 32 39.27 -3.21 14.45
C LYS A 32 37.76 -3.01 14.36
N GLN A 33 36.99 -3.85 15.05
CA GLN A 33 35.53 -3.80 15.09
C GLN A 33 34.99 -3.75 16.51
N THR A 34 33.73 -3.33 16.65
CA THR A 34 32.93 -3.48 17.87
C THR A 34 32.64 -4.96 18.21
N ASN A 35 31.92 -5.19 19.30
CA ASN A 35 31.46 -6.52 19.71
C ASN A 35 29.95 -6.70 19.40
N PRO A 36 29.61 -7.09 18.15
CA PRO A 36 28.22 -7.19 17.70
C PRO A 36 27.47 -8.38 18.34
N TRP A 37 26.17 -8.20 18.55
CA TRP A 37 25.27 -9.29 18.95
C TRP A 37 24.91 -10.19 17.76
N TRP A 38 24.75 -11.50 18.00
CA TRP A 38 24.58 -12.52 16.94
C TRP A 38 23.43 -12.28 15.95
N LEU A 39 22.32 -11.67 16.39
CA LEU A 39 21.12 -11.43 15.56
C LEU A 39 21.02 -9.98 15.05
N PHE A 40 21.29 -9.01 15.92
CA PHE A 40 21.04 -7.59 15.65
C PHE A 40 22.32 -6.78 15.42
N GLY A 41 23.48 -7.41 15.47
CA GLY A 41 24.76 -6.72 15.38
C GLY A 41 24.90 -5.68 16.49
N ASP A 42 25.38 -4.50 16.14
CA ASP A 42 25.44 -3.35 17.04
C ASP A 42 24.08 -2.64 17.21
N ASN A 43 23.06 -2.98 16.42
CA ASN A 43 21.73 -2.34 16.50
C ASN A 43 20.89 -2.85 17.67
N TRP A 44 21.38 -3.82 18.46
CA TRP A 44 20.59 -4.45 19.53
C TRP A 44 20.07 -3.42 20.54
N GLY A 45 20.87 -2.42 20.92
CA GLY A 45 20.44 -1.38 21.86
C GLY A 45 19.39 -0.45 21.24
N VAL A 46 19.51 -0.16 19.94
CA VAL A 46 18.53 0.64 19.18
C VAL A 46 17.20 -0.10 19.08
N VAL A 47 17.23 -1.40 18.78
CA VAL A 47 16.05 -2.27 18.69
C VAL A 47 15.33 -2.36 20.04
N LEU A 48 16.09 -2.46 21.13
CA LEU A 48 15.54 -2.48 22.50
C LEU A 48 15.23 -1.07 23.06
N GLN A 49 15.36 -0.02 22.25
CA GLN A 49 15.18 1.38 22.65
C GLN A 49 16.01 1.80 23.87
N ARG A 50 17.15 1.13 24.10
CA ARG A 50 18.10 1.42 25.19
C ARG A 50 19.15 2.44 24.80
N GLU A 51 19.40 2.61 23.51
CA GLU A 51 20.33 3.60 22.98
C GLU A 51 19.77 4.24 21.70
N SER A 52 20.19 5.46 21.40
CA SER A 52 19.84 6.09 20.13
C SER A 52 20.74 5.61 18.99
N PHE A 53 20.24 5.69 17.75
CA PHE A 53 21.05 5.35 16.58
C PHE A 53 22.32 6.22 16.44
N PRO A 54 22.28 7.55 16.66
CA PRO A 54 23.50 8.37 16.69
C PRO A 54 24.51 7.93 17.76
N ASP A 55 24.07 7.55 18.95
CA ASP A 55 24.96 7.08 20.01
C ASP A 55 25.65 5.76 19.63
N MET A 56 24.92 4.84 19.00
CA MET A 56 25.46 3.58 18.47
C MET A 56 26.58 3.86 17.44
N ILE A 57 26.35 4.77 16.49
CA ILE A 57 27.36 5.16 15.50
C ILE A 57 28.56 5.83 16.17
N THR A 58 28.33 6.71 17.15
CA THR A 58 29.38 7.40 17.91
C THR A 58 30.25 6.41 18.70
N LYS A 59 29.65 5.38 19.31
CA LYS A 59 30.40 4.28 19.94
C LYS A 59 31.26 3.54 18.93
N GLY A 60 30.72 3.20 17.76
CA GLY A 60 31.47 2.58 16.66
C GLY A 60 32.63 3.45 16.16
N TYR A 61 32.42 4.76 16.07
CA TYR A 61 33.47 5.73 15.74
C TYR A 61 34.55 5.80 16.82
N ASN A 62 34.19 5.78 18.11
CA ASN A 62 35.15 5.88 19.21
C ASN A 62 35.86 4.57 19.57
N THR A 63 35.46 3.43 19.00
CA THR A 63 36.03 2.10 19.33
C THR A 63 37.52 1.95 19.01
N ALA A 64 38.02 2.68 18.00
CA ALA A 64 39.42 2.62 17.59
C ALA A 64 39.95 4.02 17.23
N PRO A 65 40.21 4.90 18.20
CA PRO A 65 40.54 6.31 17.96
C PRO A 65 41.69 6.50 16.97
N GLU A 66 42.77 5.71 17.15
CA GLU A 66 43.98 5.76 16.32
C GLU A 66 43.83 5.14 14.92
N ALA A 67 42.72 4.47 14.63
CA ALA A 67 42.50 3.82 13.34
C ALA A 67 41.76 4.75 12.37
N ARG A 68 42.23 4.79 11.11
CA ARG A 68 41.62 5.54 10.00
C ARG A 68 40.16 5.13 9.71
N TYR A 69 39.79 3.93 10.10
CA TYR A 69 38.44 3.36 9.97
C TYR A 69 38.19 2.31 11.05
N SER A 70 36.92 2.05 11.38
CA SER A 70 36.48 0.99 12.29
C SER A 70 35.31 0.21 11.70
N GLY A 71 35.25 -1.08 12.00
CA GLY A 71 34.14 -1.95 11.61
C GLY A 71 33.02 -1.92 12.64
N LEU A 72 31.78 -1.91 12.16
CA LEU A 72 30.59 -2.20 12.96
C LEU A 72 29.63 -3.08 12.15
N TYR A 73 28.57 -3.55 12.79
CA TYR A 73 27.55 -4.37 12.16
C TYR A 73 26.18 -3.73 12.27
N GLN A 74 25.61 -3.41 11.12
CA GLN A 74 24.21 -3.03 11.03
C GLN A 74 23.36 -4.28 10.79
N PHE A 75 22.81 -4.86 11.86
CA PHE A 75 22.28 -6.22 11.87
C PHE A 75 23.38 -7.24 11.53
N THR A 76 23.21 -8.02 10.48
CA THR A 76 24.20 -9.00 10.00
C THR A 76 25.17 -8.40 8.98
N LEU A 77 24.96 -7.14 8.56
CA LEU A 77 25.74 -6.53 7.49
C LEU A 77 26.99 -5.83 8.03
N PRO A 78 28.19 -6.20 7.56
CA PRO A 78 29.42 -5.51 7.92
C PRO A 78 29.41 -4.09 7.34
N THR A 79 29.58 -3.10 8.21
CA THR A 79 29.61 -1.67 7.87
C THR A 79 30.94 -1.06 8.30
N LEU A 80 31.56 -0.29 7.42
CA LEU A 80 32.81 0.39 7.70
C LEU A 80 32.55 1.85 8.04
N VAL A 81 32.98 2.30 9.22
CA VAL A 81 32.98 3.71 9.62
C VAL A 81 34.33 4.30 9.27
N ILE A 82 34.31 5.29 8.38
CA ILE A 82 35.51 5.95 7.90
C ILE A 82 35.70 7.25 8.68
N LYS A 83 36.94 7.51 9.11
CA LYS A 83 37.30 8.71 9.89
C LYS A 83 38.29 9.60 9.15
N ASP A 84 39.13 9.01 8.31
CA ASP A 84 40.11 9.75 7.54
C ASP A 84 39.43 10.56 6.42
N LEU A 85 39.59 11.89 6.49
CA LEU A 85 39.08 12.84 5.52
C LEU A 85 39.58 12.57 4.09
N ASN A 86 40.82 12.13 3.92
CA ASN A 86 41.36 11.81 2.60
C ASN A 86 40.64 10.60 1.99
N LEU A 87 40.31 9.60 2.82
CA LEU A 87 39.57 8.42 2.37
C LEU A 87 38.11 8.76 2.07
N ILE A 88 37.48 9.62 2.89
CA ILE A 88 36.14 10.14 2.62
C ILE A 88 36.10 10.89 1.29
N LYS A 89 37.07 11.77 1.04
CA LYS A 89 37.18 12.51 -0.24
C LYS A 89 37.44 11.57 -1.40
N GLN A 90 38.25 10.53 -1.21
CA GLN A 90 38.49 9.54 -2.24
C GLN A 90 37.19 8.82 -2.61
N ILE A 91 36.47 8.26 -1.64
CA ILE A 91 35.23 7.50 -1.87
C ILE A 91 34.09 8.39 -2.40
N GLY A 92 33.90 9.56 -1.80
CA GLY A 92 32.78 10.45 -2.12
C GLY A 92 32.97 11.30 -3.38
N VAL A 93 34.20 11.45 -3.90
CA VAL A 93 34.50 12.32 -5.05
C VAL A 93 35.25 11.59 -6.16
N LYS A 94 36.40 10.99 -5.86
CA LYS A 94 37.25 10.38 -6.90
C LYS A 94 36.68 9.05 -7.40
N ASP A 95 36.27 8.21 -6.46
CA ASP A 95 35.80 6.85 -6.71
C ASP A 95 34.27 6.78 -6.62
N PHE A 96 33.57 7.91 -6.73
CA PHE A 96 32.11 8.00 -6.55
C PHE A 96 31.36 7.02 -7.46
N ASP A 97 31.83 6.80 -8.69
CA ASP A 97 31.23 5.87 -9.65
C ASP A 97 31.19 4.42 -9.16
N TYR A 98 32.05 4.04 -8.20
CA TYR A 98 32.02 2.72 -7.55
C TYR A 98 31.11 2.69 -6.30
N PHE A 99 30.80 3.85 -5.71
CA PHE A 99 30.09 3.99 -4.43
C PHE A 99 28.80 4.81 -4.54
N MET A 100 28.13 4.75 -5.70
CA MET A 100 26.95 5.58 -5.98
C MET A 100 25.72 5.21 -5.14
N ASP A 101 25.61 3.96 -4.74
CA ASP A 101 24.41 3.41 -4.14
C ASP A 101 24.38 3.62 -2.62
N HIS A 102 23.31 4.23 -2.13
CA HIS A 102 23.02 4.28 -0.71
C HIS A 102 22.29 3.01 -0.26
N ARG A 103 22.49 2.64 1.01
CA ARG A 103 21.63 1.64 1.65
C ARG A 103 20.24 2.27 1.86
N PRO A 104 19.17 1.73 1.27
CA PRO A 104 17.82 2.24 1.52
C PRO A 104 17.47 2.02 2.98
N PHE A 105 16.94 3.07 3.62
CA PHE A 105 16.46 2.97 4.99
C PHE A 105 15.27 2.01 5.06
N ILE A 106 14.30 2.17 4.15
CA ILE A 106 13.12 1.30 4.03
C ILE A 106 13.20 0.56 2.68
N PRO A 107 13.08 -0.78 2.68
CA PRO A 107 13.03 -1.54 1.44
C PRO A 107 11.85 -1.11 0.55
N GLU A 108 12.06 -1.05 -0.77
CA GLU A 108 11.01 -0.58 -1.71
C GLU A 108 9.71 -1.38 -1.62
N LYS A 109 9.81 -2.67 -1.33
CA LYS A 109 8.65 -3.56 -1.15
C LYS A 109 7.94 -3.36 0.19
N ALA A 110 8.61 -2.79 1.20
CA ALA A 110 8.02 -2.52 2.51
C ALA A 110 7.16 -1.26 2.47
N ASP A 111 7.62 -0.24 1.74
CA ASP A 111 6.89 1.01 1.54
C ASP A 111 7.27 1.60 0.16
N PRO A 112 6.36 1.60 -0.83
CA PRO A 112 6.65 2.11 -2.15
C PRO A 112 6.96 3.61 -2.20
N LEU A 113 6.42 4.41 -1.27
CA LEU A 113 6.66 5.86 -1.20
C LEU A 113 8.10 6.12 -0.76
N TRP A 114 8.56 5.42 0.28
CA TRP A 114 9.93 5.52 0.77
C TRP A 114 10.95 4.73 -0.07
N GLY A 115 10.49 3.73 -0.81
CA GLY A 115 11.29 2.92 -1.72
C GLY A 115 11.73 3.60 -3.00
N LYS A 116 10.88 4.51 -3.50
CA LYS A 116 11.03 5.14 -4.82
C LYS A 116 11.49 6.59 -4.75
N ASN A 117 11.76 7.12 -3.55
CA ASN A 117 12.35 8.44 -3.42
C ASN A 117 13.81 8.44 -3.89
N LEU A 118 14.31 9.61 -4.30
CA LEU A 118 15.66 9.75 -4.87
C LEU A 118 16.78 9.21 -3.97
N PHE A 119 16.61 9.26 -2.64
CA PHE A 119 17.63 8.79 -1.70
C PHE A 119 17.69 7.26 -1.59
N ALA A 120 16.61 6.57 -1.96
CA ALA A 120 16.51 5.10 -1.92
C ALA A 120 16.77 4.44 -3.29
N LEU A 121 16.70 5.21 -4.39
CA LEU A 121 17.02 4.69 -5.72
C LEU A 121 18.50 4.31 -5.84
N THR A 122 18.77 3.24 -6.57
CA THR A 122 20.12 2.73 -6.83
C THR A 122 20.40 2.59 -8.33
N GLY A 123 21.67 2.53 -8.69
CA GLY A 123 22.18 2.28 -10.03
C GLY A 123 21.64 3.23 -11.08
N GLN A 124 21.21 2.65 -12.20
CA GLN A 124 20.77 3.40 -13.38
C GLN A 124 19.54 4.28 -13.10
N ARG A 125 18.60 3.81 -12.27
CA ARG A 125 17.39 4.59 -11.93
C ARG A 125 17.73 5.89 -11.23
N TRP A 126 18.70 5.85 -10.31
CA TRP A 126 19.18 7.06 -9.65
C TRP A 126 19.92 7.98 -10.62
N LYS A 127 20.76 7.42 -11.50
CA LYS A 127 21.48 8.19 -12.55
C LYS A 127 20.55 8.92 -13.50
N GLU A 128 19.39 8.35 -13.79
CA GLU A 128 18.37 8.97 -14.65
C GLU A 128 17.55 10.01 -13.89
N MET A 129 17.17 9.73 -12.64
CA MET A 129 16.31 10.61 -11.85
C MET A 129 17.03 11.85 -11.31
N ARG A 130 18.31 11.74 -10.93
CA ARG A 130 19.06 12.87 -10.34
C ARG A 130 19.20 14.06 -11.30
N PRO A 131 19.60 13.89 -12.58
CA PRO A 131 19.68 15.00 -13.54
C PRO A 131 18.33 15.65 -13.83
N ILE A 132 17.21 14.93 -13.70
CA ILE A 132 15.86 15.48 -13.88
C ILE A 132 15.51 16.44 -12.74
N LEU A 133 15.88 16.11 -11.50
CA LEU A 133 15.55 16.92 -10.32
C LEU A 133 16.55 18.05 -10.03
N SER A 134 17.80 17.91 -10.48
CA SER A 134 18.87 18.88 -10.22
C SER A 134 18.55 20.32 -10.69
N PRO A 135 17.94 20.55 -11.88
CA PRO A 135 17.57 21.89 -12.35
C PRO A 135 16.61 22.66 -11.43
N SER A 136 15.79 21.95 -10.64
CA SER A 136 14.84 22.55 -9.69
C SER A 136 15.53 23.26 -8.52
N PHE A 137 16.80 22.94 -8.25
CA PHE A 137 17.58 23.49 -7.13
C PHE A 137 18.69 24.45 -7.58
N THR A 138 18.60 25.00 -8.79
CA THR A 138 19.54 26.04 -9.26
C THR A 138 19.39 27.31 -8.43
N SER A 139 20.46 28.12 -8.33
CA SER A 139 20.45 29.37 -7.55
C SER A 139 19.31 30.31 -7.95
N SER A 140 18.92 30.35 -9.23
CA SER A 140 17.78 31.14 -9.69
C SER A 140 16.45 30.61 -9.13
N LYS A 141 16.22 29.29 -9.13
CA LYS A 141 15.00 28.68 -8.58
C LYS A 141 14.95 28.81 -7.06
N MET A 142 16.09 28.66 -6.38
CA MET A 142 16.20 28.90 -4.93
C MET A 142 15.84 30.34 -4.56
N LYS A 143 16.25 31.34 -5.35
CA LYS A 143 15.83 32.74 -5.16
C LYS A 143 14.32 32.92 -5.29
N SER A 144 13.67 32.22 -6.24
CA SER A 144 12.21 32.24 -6.36
C SER A 144 11.53 31.58 -5.17
N MET A 145 12.03 30.44 -4.70
CA MET A 145 11.50 29.76 -3.51
C MET A 145 11.64 30.61 -2.24
N PHE A 146 12.71 31.40 -2.11
CA PHE A 146 12.94 32.27 -0.97
C PHE A 146 11.79 33.25 -0.72
N VAL A 147 11.17 33.80 -1.77
CA VAL A 147 10.02 34.71 -1.64
C VAL A 147 8.85 34.00 -0.95
N LEU A 148 8.54 32.77 -1.38
CA LEU A 148 7.48 31.94 -0.79
C LEU A 148 7.82 31.55 0.65
N MET A 149 9.08 31.22 0.92
CA MET A 149 9.56 30.91 2.28
C MET A 149 9.44 32.11 3.21
N SER A 150 9.75 33.31 2.72
CA SER A 150 9.62 34.56 3.48
C SER A 150 8.17 34.82 3.86
N GLU A 151 7.24 34.64 2.91
CA GLU A 151 5.80 34.77 3.17
C GLU A 151 5.30 33.78 4.22
N CYS A 152 5.71 32.50 4.15
CA CYS A 152 5.42 31.54 5.22
C CYS A 152 6.02 31.97 6.57
N GLY A 153 7.19 32.61 6.55
CA GLY A 153 7.86 33.13 7.75
C GLY A 153 7.11 34.30 8.38
N GLU A 154 6.59 35.22 7.57
CA GLU A 154 5.72 36.30 8.02
C GLU A 154 4.43 35.76 8.63
N ASN A 155 3.82 34.73 8.02
CA ASN A 155 2.64 34.08 8.59
C ASN A 155 2.91 33.46 9.97
N LEU A 156 4.07 32.82 10.15
CA LEU A 156 4.51 32.29 11.44
C LEU A 156 4.64 33.39 12.50
N VAL A 157 5.26 34.52 12.14
CA VAL A 157 5.42 35.67 13.06
C VAL A 157 4.05 36.26 13.41
N ASN A 158 3.21 36.53 12.41
CA ASN A 158 1.88 37.08 12.60
C ASN A 158 1.00 36.19 13.48
N TYR A 159 1.07 34.86 13.28
CA TYR A 159 0.35 33.89 14.13
C TYR A 159 0.70 34.05 15.63
N PHE A 160 1.97 34.28 15.94
CA PHE A 160 2.39 34.48 17.33
C PHE A 160 2.15 35.90 17.83
N MET A 161 2.17 36.92 16.97
CA MET A 161 1.79 38.28 17.35
C MET A 161 0.28 38.42 17.63
N GLU A 162 -0.55 37.60 16.97
CA GLU A 162 -2.01 37.53 17.19
C GLU A 162 -2.37 36.77 18.48
N LYS A 163 -1.50 35.88 18.97
CA LYS A 163 -1.69 35.24 20.29
C LYS A 163 -1.34 36.23 21.41
N ASP A 164 -2.29 36.43 22.32
CA ASP A 164 -2.25 37.46 23.36
C ASP A 164 -1.03 37.32 24.31
N LYS A 165 -0.68 38.42 24.99
CA LYS A 165 0.59 38.67 25.73
C LYS A 165 0.93 37.75 26.90
N ASP A 166 0.14 36.72 27.17
CA ASP A 166 0.43 35.76 28.22
C ASP A 166 1.46 34.72 27.76
N SER A 167 2.26 34.23 28.71
CA SER A 167 3.29 33.22 28.46
C SER A 167 2.65 31.94 27.90
N THR A 168 2.61 31.83 26.57
CA THR A 168 2.09 30.67 25.88
C THR A 168 3.17 29.61 25.79
N GLU A 169 2.93 28.44 26.36
CA GLU A 169 3.76 27.26 26.12
C GLU A 169 3.56 26.79 24.67
N ILE A 170 4.66 26.66 23.92
CA ILE A 170 4.63 26.31 22.49
C ILE A 170 5.41 25.01 22.27
N GLU A 171 4.78 24.04 21.62
CA GLU A 171 5.44 22.82 21.18
C GLU A 171 6.21 23.09 19.88
N MET A 172 7.50 23.40 20.04
CA MET A 172 8.36 23.84 18.94
C MET A 172 8.41 22.83 17.78
N LYS A 173 8.35 21.52 18.05
CA LYS A 173 8.44 20.52 16.99
C LYS A 173 7.20 20.56 16.09
N ASP A 174 5.99 20.58 16.63
CA ASP A 174 4.75 20.68 15.85
C ASP A 174 4.69 22.01 15.10
N THR A 175 5.03 23.13 15.74
CA THR A 175 5.10 24.45 15.10
C THR A 175 6.04 24.46 13.90
N PHE A 176 7.29 24.05 14.05
CA PHE A 176 8.24 24.05 12.94
C PHE A 176 7.95 22.97 11.90
N THR A 177 7.30 21.86 12.28
CA THR A 177 6.84 20.85 11.31
C THR A 177 5.74 21.44 10.42
N ARG A 178 4.80 22.19 10.99
CA ARG A 178 3.75 22.92 10.25
C ARG A 178 4.31 24.00 9.33
N PHE A 179 5.19 24.85 9.87
CA PHE A 179 5.88 25.86 9.07
C PHE A 179 6.64 25.24 7.88
N THR A 180 7.42 24.19 8.13
CA THR A 180 8.19 23.51 7.07
C THR A 180 7.26 22.87 6.04
N ASN A 181 6.13 22.31 6.48
CA ASN A 181 5.11 21.76 5.61
C ASN A 181 4.50 22.83 4.69
N ASP A 182 4.19 24.02 5.21
CA ASP A 182 3.61 25.12 4.44
C ASP A 182 4.60 25.69 3.41
N VAL A 183 5.89 25.74 3.80
CA VAL A 183 6.98 26.06 2.88
C VAL A 183 7.06 25.05 1.74
N ILE A 184 6.98 23.74 2.04
CA ILE A 184 7.02 22.69 1.01
C ILE A 184 5.79 22.77 0.10
N ALA A 185 4.59 22.90 0.68
CA ALA A 185 3.34 23.03 -0.08
C ALA A 185 3.40 24.21 -1.06
N SER A 186 3.88 25.36 -0.58
CA SER A 186 3.99 26.57 -1.40
C SER A 186 5.09 26.45 -2.45
N ALA A 187 6.31 26.07 -2.06
CA ALA A 187 7.48 26.07 -2.95
C ALA A 187 7.51 24.91 -3.95
N ALA A 188 7.08 23.71 -3.54
CA ALA A 188 7.14 22.52 -4.38
C ALA A 188 5.82 22.23 -5.11
N PHE A 189 4.67 22.56 -4.51
CA PHE A 189 3.35 22.25 -5.08
C PHE A 189 2.57 23.48 -5.51
N GLY A 190 3.03 24.70 -5.21
CA GLY A 190 2.32 25.94 -5.54
C GLY A 190 1.02 26.12 -4.76
N VAL A 191 0.84 25.39 -3.66
CA VAL A 191 -0.39 25.43 -2.85
C VAL A 191 -0.13 26.28 -1.61
N LYS A 192 -0.80 27.43 -1.53
CA LYS A 192 -0.76 28.27 -0.33
C LYS A 192 -1.65 27.66 0.74
N ILE A 193 -1.05 27.28 1.85
CA ILE A 193 -1.73 26.74 3.04
C ILE A 193 -1.25 27.47 4.28
N ASP A 194 -2.09 27.46 5.31
CA ASP A 194 -1.75 27.94 6.66
C ASP A 194 -2.13 26.82 7.64
N SER A 195 -1.18 25.91 7.88
CA SER A 195 -1.40 24.79 8.78
C SER A 195 -1.23 25.17 10.26
N LEU A 196 -0.75 26.39 10.55
CA LEU A 196 -0.67 26.94 11.90
C LEU A 196 -2.03 27.42 12.39
N LYS A 197 -2.79 28.12 11.55
CA LYS A 197 -4.17 28.53 11.85
C LYS A 197 -5.15 27.36 11.67
N ASN A 198 -5.02 26.59 10.59
CA ASN A 198 -5.88 25.43 10.33
C ASN A 198 -5.19 24.11 10.73
N HIS A 199 -5.45 23.67 11.95
CA HIS A 199 -4.81 22.47 12.50
C HIS A 199 -5.18 21.17 11.78
N GLU A 200 -6.33 21.11 11.10
CA GLU A 200 -6.85 19.96 10.35
C GLU A 200 -6.54 20.05 8.85
N ASN A 201 -5.61 20.90 8.44
CA ASN A 201 -5.20 21.01 7.05
C ASN A 201 -4.79 19.64 6.47
N GLU A 202 -5.46 19.23 5.40
CA GLU A 202 -5.30 17.89 4.80
C GLU A 202 -3.86 17.63 4.34
N PHE A 203 -3.21 18.62 3.73
CA PHE A 203 -1.82 18.48 3.27
C PHE A 203 -0.86 18.21 4.44
N TYR A 204 -1.03 18.94 5.55
CA TYR A 204 -0.26 18.70 6.77
C TYR A 204 -0.54 17.31 7.36
N LEU A 205 -1.81 16.90 7.45
CA LEU A 205 -2.18 15.59 7.98
C LEU A 205 -1.58 14.46 7.13
N MET A 206 -1.66 14.55 5.80
CA MET A 206 -1.04 13.60 4.88
C MET A 206 0.48 13.51 5.09
N GLY A 207 1.17 14.66 5.17
CA GLY A 207 2.60 14.72 5.45
C GLY A 207 2.99 14.12 6.81
N LYS A 208 2.19 14.39 7.84
CA LYS A 208 2.34 13.82 9.18
C LYS A 208 2.14 12.31 9.19
N HIS A 209 1.17 11.79 8.44
CA HIS A 209 0.95 10.35 8.30
C HIS A 209 2.10 9.67 7.55
N ALA A 210 2.64 10.29 6.50
CA ALA A 210 3.74 9.77 5.70
C ALA A 210 5.08 9.72 6.47
N THR A 211 5.30 10.65 7.39
CA THR A 211 6.50 10.73 8.25
C THR A 211 6.32 10.05 9.62
N ASN A 212 5.15 9.47 9.90
CA ASN A 212 4.89 8.77 11.14
C ASN A 212 5.43 7.32 11.12
N PHE A 213 6.67 7.19 11.59
CA PHE A 213 7.33 5.89 11.83
C PHE A 213 7.01 5.26 13.18
N LYS A 214 6.13 5.87 13.99
CA LYS A 214 5.72 5.29 15.27
C LYS A 214 4.70 4.17 15.05
N GLY A 215 4.87 3.08 15.79
CA GLY A 215 3.91 1.98 15.85
C GLY A 215 4.60 0.63 15.83
N PHE A 216 4.32 -0.19 16.84
CA PHE A 216 4.91 -1.52 17.01
C PHE A 216 4.84 -2.35 15.73
N TRP A 217 3.68 -2.40 15.07
CA TRP A 217 3.50 -3.14 13.82
C TRP A 217 4.33 -2.60 12.64
N LYS A 218 4.50 -1.28 12.53
CA LYS A 218 5.32 -0.67 11.47
C LYS A 218 6.80 -0.99 11.70
N THR A 219 7.26 -0.85 12.94
CA THR A 219 8.61 -1.20 13.38
C THR A 219 8.90 -2.69 13.20
N MET A 220 7.95 -3.56 13.53
CA MET A 220 8.09 -5.00 13.33
C MET A 220 8.14 -5.39 11.86
N LYS A 221 7.30 -4.78 11.00
CA LYS A 221 7.38 -4.96 9.54
C LYS A 221 8.75 -4.53 9.01
N PHE A 222 9.23 -3.35 9.43
CA PHE A 222 10.56 -2.84 9.05
C PHE A 222 11.68 -3.83 9.41
N PHE A 223 11.74 -4.30 10.66
CA PHE A 223 12.74 -5.28 11.08
C PHE A 223 12.57 -6.63 10.38
N GLY A 224 11.33 -7.05 10.11
CA GLY A 224 11.02 -8.27 9.36
C GLY A 224 11.65 -8.26 7.96
N TYR A 225 11.45 -7.18 7.20
CA TYR A 225 12.06 -7.03 5.87
C TYR A 225 13.59 -6.94 5.93
N MET A 226 14.16 -6.36 6.99
CA MET A 226 15.61 -6.23 7.18
C MET A 226 16.28 -7.55 7.58
N LEU A 227 15.61 -8.42 8.35
CA LEU A 227 16.16 -9.69 8.81
C LEU A 227 16.02 -10.79 7.76
N ILE A 228 14.84 -10.94 7.14
CA ILE A 228 14.58 -12.00 6.14
C ILE A 228 13.65 -11.49 5.03
N PRO A 229 14.16 -10.77 4.03
CA PRO A 229 13.33 -10.16 2.98
C PRO A 229 12.50 -11.19 2.20
N LYS A 230 13.06 -12.38 1.93
CA LYS A 230 12.41 -13.43 1.13
C LYS A 230 11.16 -14.04 1.77
N ILE A 231 11.09 -14.13 3.11
CA ILE A 231 9.93 -14.70 3.80
C ILE A 231 8.73 -13.75 3.70
N TRP A 232 8.97 -12.44 3.64
CA TRP A 232 7.91 -11.44 3.54
C TRP A 232 7.35 -11.24 2.13
N GLU A 233 7.99 -11.82 1.11
CA GLU A 233 7.55 -11.73 -0.30
C GLU A 233 6.44 -12.74 -0.63
N VAL A 234 6.41 -13.88 0.05
CA VAL A 234 5.46 -14.96 -0.17
C VAL A 234 5.03 -15.50 1.19
N PHE A 235 3.81 -15.19 1.62
CA PHE A 235 3.23 -15.80 2.82
C PHE A 235 1.88 -16.41 2.50
N GLY A 236 1.71 -17.68 2.87
CA GLY A 236 0.46 -18.42 2.68
C GLY A 236 -0.58 -17.98 3.69
N ILE A 237 -1.80 -17.72 3.22
CA ILE A 237 -2.97 -17.50 4.06
C ILE A 237 -3.98 -18.62 3.82
N TYR A 238 -4.68 -19.05 4.86
CA TYR A 238 -5.83 -19.94 4.68
C TYR A 238 -7.08 -19.08 4.51
N GLN A 239 -7.71 -19.17 3.34
CA GLN A 239 -9.05 -18.63 3.14
C GLN A 239 -10.04 -19.74 3.51
N PHE A 240 -10.55 -19.68 4.74
CA PHE A 240 -11.32 -20.75 5.38
C PHE A 240 -10.56 -22.08 5.38
N THR A 241 -10.88 -23.00 4.46
CA THR A 241 -10.28 -24.32 4.34
C THR A 241 -9.26 -24.41 3.20
N PHE A 242 -9.15 -23.38 2.35
CA PHE A 242 -8.31 -23.41 1.15
C PHE A 242 -6.98 -22.68 1.37
N PRO A 243 -5.83 -23.35 1.13
CA PRO A 243 -4.53 -22.68 1.15
C PRO A 243 -4.46 -21.72 -0.04
N THR A 244 -4.28 -20.43 0.25
CA THR A 244 -4.21 -19.37 -0.76
C THR A 244 -2.85 -18.69 -0.70
N LEU A 245 -2.23 -18.54 -1.87
CA LEU A 245 -0.97 -17.81 -2.00
C LEU A 245 -1.25 -16.34 -2.25
N LEU A 246 -0.92 -15.47 -1.30
CA LEU A 246 -1.00 -14.03 -1.52
C LEU A 246 0.28 -13.55 -2.21
N ILE A 247 0.18 -13.26 -3.51
CA ILE A 247 1.29 -12.72 -4.29
C ILE A 247 1.29 -11.20 -4.16
N ARG A 248 2.39 -10.64 -3.66
CA ARG A 248 2.59 -9.18 -3.52
C ARG A 248 3.56 -8.58 -4.54
N ASP A 249 4.28 -9.42 -5.30
CA ASP A 249 5.24 -8.95 -6.30
C ASP A 249 4.55 -8.58 -7.61
N VAL A 250 4.61 -7.30 -7.99
CA VAL A 250 3.98 -6.77 -9.20
C VAL A 250 4.51 -7.43 -10.47
N ASN A 251 5.79 -7.78 -10.52
CA ASN A 251 6.35 -8.45 -11.70
C ASN A 251 5.81 -9.86 -11.82
N LEU A 252 5.64 -10.56 -10.70
CA LEU A 252 5.05 -11.90 -10.68
C LEU A 252 3.56 -11.85 -11.03
N ILE A 253 2.82 -10.85 -10.53
CA ILE A 253 1.43 -10.61 -10.92
C ILE A 253 1.34 -10.36 -12.43
N LYS A 254 2.22 -9.51 -12.99
CA LYS A 254 2.24 -9.23 -14.43
C LYS A 254 2.60 -10.47 -15.24
N GLN A 255 3.55 -11.27 -14.76
CA GLN A 255 3.92 -12.51 -15.43
C GLN A 255 2.73 -13.49 -15.46
N ILE A 256 2.09 -13.72 -14.31
CA ILE A 256 0.91 -14.59 -14.19
C ILE A 256 -0.26 -14.06 -15.01
N GLY A 257 -0.55 -12.76 -14.94
CA GLY A 257 -1.70 -12.15 -15.61
C GLY A 257 -1.54 -11.96 -17.13
N VAL A 258 -0.30 -12.04 -17.67
CA VAL A 258 -0.03 -11.78 -19.09
C VAL A 258 0.59 -12.96 -19.80
N LYS A 259 1.68 -13.53 -19.27
CA LYS A 259 2.43 -14.62 -19.93
C LYS A 259 1.89 -15.99 -19.58
N ASP A 260 1.63 -16.20 -18.30
CA ASP A 260 1.28 -17.52 -17.76
C ASP A 260 -0.23 -17.65 -17.49
N PHE A 261 -1.05 -16.70 -17.97
CA PHE A 261 -2.49 -16.64 -17.69
C PHE A 261 -3.20 -17.94 -18.09
N ASP A 262 -2.72 -18.61 -19.14
CA ASP A 262 -3.29 -19.86 -19.62
C ASP A 262 -3.25 -21.00 -18.59
N TYR A 263 -2.33 -20.93 -17.62
CA TYR A 263 -2.25 -21.86 -16.50
C TYR A 263 -3.10 -21.46 -15.30
N PHE A 264 -3.58 -20.20 -15.26
CA PHE A 264 -4.33 -19.60 -14.14
C PHE A 264 -5.68 -19.03 -14.59
N MET A 265 -6.36 -19.71 -15.52
CA MET A 265 -7.63 -19.25 -16.06
C MET A 265 -8.81 -19.34 -15.08
N ASP A 266 -8.71 -20.23 -14.09
CA ASP A 266 -9.81 -20.50 -13.17
C ASP A 266 -9.78 -19.52 -11.99
N HIS A 267 -10.91 -18.84 -11.79
CA HIS A 267 -11.16 -18.08 -10.58
C HIS A 267 -11.80 -18.98 -9.52
N PHE A 268 -11.64 -18.62 -8.24
CA PHE A 268 -12.33 -19.33 -7.17
C PHE A 268 -13.85 -19.04 -7.27
N PRO A 269 -14.70 -20.04 -7.56
CA PRO A 269 -16.13 -19.81 -7.67
C PRO A 269 -16.69 -19.50 -6.29
N PHE A 270 -17.37 -18.37 -6.15
CA PHE A 270 -17.97 -17.93 -4.88
C PHE A 270 -19.03 -18.90 -4.34
N LEU A 271 -19.69 -19.65 -5.23
CA LEU A 271 -20.71 -20.65 -4.91
C LEU A 271 -20.51 -21.93 -5.72
N PRO A 272 -20.87 -23.12 -5.16
CA PRO A 272 -20.91 -24.37 -5.91
C PRO A 272 -21.89 -24.31 -7.09
N GLU A 273 -21.59 -25.05 -8.16
CA GLU A 273 -22.39 -25.06 -9.40
C GLU A 273 -23.89 -25.34 -9.17
N LYS A 274 -24.20 -26.13 -8.15
CA LYS A 274 -25.55 -26.60 -7.81
C LYS A 274 -26.30 -25.70 -6.82
N ALA A 275 -25.66 -24.66 -6.27
CA ALA A 275 -26.25 -23.86 -5.20
C ALA A 275 -27.34 -22.89 -5.70
N ASP A 276 -27.11 -22.22 -6.83
CA ASP A 276 -28.08 -21.28 -7.40
C ASP A 276 -27.83 -21.07 -8.91
N PRO A 277 -28.82 -21.27 -9.79
CA PRO A 277 -28.63 -21.17 -11.24
C PRO A 277 -28.20 -19.78 -11.73
N LEU A 278 -28.60 -18.70 -11.06
CA LEU A 278 -28.30 -17.33 -11.46
C LEU A 278 -26.82 -17.01 -11.14
N TRP A 279 -26.38 -17.33 -9.93
CA TRP A 279 -25.01 -17.03 -9.49
C TRP A 279 -23.98 -18.07 -9.88
N SER A 280 -24.38 -19.33 -10.07
CA SER A 280 -23.44 -20.39 -10.44
C SER A 280 -23.11 -20.44 -11.93
N LYS A 281 -23.96 -19.83 -12.77
CA LYS A 281 -23.77 -19.74 -14.23
C LYS A 281 -23.43 -18.34 -14.72
N ASN A 282 -23.26 -17.38 -13.81
CA ASN A 282 -22.83 -16.05 -14.20
C ASN A 282 -21.36 -16.05 -14.62
N LEU A 283 -20.95 -14.98 -15.30
CA LEU A 283 -19.61 -14.84 -15.87
C LEU A 283 -18.49 -14.98 -14.83
N PHE A 284 -18.72 -14.54 -13.60
CA PHE A 284 -17.74 -14.55 -12.51
C PHE A 284 -17.57 -15.93 -11.86
N ALA A 285 -18.51 -16.85 -12.07
CA ALA A 285 -18.49 -18.20 -11.54
C ALA A 285 -18.09 -19.26 -12.60
N LEU A 286 -18.08 -18.92 -13.89
CA LEU A 286 -17.66 -19.84 -14.94
C LEU A 286 -16.16 -20.14 -14.82
N THR A 287 -15.82 -21.42 -14.85
CA THR A 287 -14.45 -21.93 -14.85
C THR A 287 -14.24 -22.95 -15.97
N GLY A 288 -12.98 -23.27 -16.26
CA GLY A 288 -12.57 -24.29 -17.22
C GLY A 288 -13.10 -24.05 -18.64
N GLN A 289 -13.60 -25.11 -19.27
CA GLN A 289 -14.04 -25.07 -20.67
C GLN A 289 -15.22 -24.11 -20.89
N ARG A 290 -16.15 -23.98 -19.94
CA ARG A 290 -17.32 -23.10 -20.10
C ARG A 290 -16.93 -21.63 -20.15
N TRP A 291 -15.96 -21.21 -19.34
CA TRP A 291 -15.40 -19.85 -19.45
C TRP A 291 -14.66 -19.66 -20.79
N LYS A 292 -13.87 -20.66 -21.22
CA LYS A 292 -13.19 -20.64 -22.53
C LYS A 292 -14.17 -20.49 -23.69
N ASP A 293 -15.33 -21.14 -23.62
CA ASP A 293 -16.37 -21.07 -24.65
C ASP A 293 -17.12 -19.73 -24.60
N MET A 294 -17.38 -19.20 -23.40
CA MET A 294 -18.13 -17.96 -23.20
C MET A 294 -17.33 -16.69 -23.51
N ARG A 295 -16.02 -16.67 -23.22
CA ARG A 295 -15.16 -15.49 -23.39
C ARG A 295 -15.14 -14.97 -24.83
N PRO A 296 -14.97 -15.79 -25.88
CA PRO A 296 -15.04 -15.35 -27.28
C PRO A 296 -16.41 -14.80 -27.69
N ILE A 297 -17.49 -15.27 -27.05
CA ILE A 297 -18.86 -14.81 -27.33
C ILE A 297 -19.08 -13.40 -26.76
N LEU A 298 -18.57 -13.12 -25.55
CA LEU A 298 -18.78 -11.84 -24.88
C LEU A 298 -17.77 -10.76 -25.28
N SER A 299 -16.52 -11.13 -25.60
CA SER A 299 -15.46 -10.15 -25.90
C SER A 299 -15.83 -9.15 -27.01
N PRO A 300 -16.50 -9.53 -28.12
CA PRO A 300 -16.92 -8.59 -29.16
C PRO A 300 -17.89 -7.48 -28.68
N SER A 301 -18.68 -7.76 -27.63
CA SER A 301 -19.63 -6.78 -27.06
C SER A 301 -18.92 -5.63 -26.35
N PHE A 302 -17.66 -5.80 -25.94
CA PHE A 302 -16.85 -4.81 -25.23
C PHE A 302 -15.79 -4.13 -26.12
N THR A 303 -15.96 -4.17 -27.45
CA THR A 303 -15.08 -3.43 -28.36
C THR A 303 -15.21 -1.92 -28.17
N SER A 304 -14.15 -1.16 -28.47
CA SER A 304 -14.14 0.30 -28.31
C SER A 304 -15.28 1.01 -29.05
N SER A 305 -15.74 0.46 -30.19
CA SER A 305 -16.90 0.99 -30.92
C SER A 305 -18.19 0.81 -30.13
N LYS A 306 -18.45 -0.39 -29.61
CA LYS A 306 -19.64 -0.69 -28.79
C LYS A 306 -19.63 0.08 -27.48
N MET A 307 -18.48 0.17 -26.82
CA MET A 307 -18.30 0.96 -25.59
C MET A 307 -18.60 2.45 -25.82
N LYS A 308 -18.19 3.02 -26.96
CA LYS A 308 -18.54 4.40 -27.33
C LYS A 308 -20.04 4.58 -27.52
N SER A 309 -20.74 3.59 -28.10
CA SER A 309 -22.20 3.63 -28.20
C SER A 309 -22.88 3.56 -26.83
N MET A 310 -22.38 2.69 -25.93
CA MET A 310 -22.91 2.58 -24.56
C MET A 310 -22.71 3.88 -23.77
N PHE A 311 -21.59 4.59 -23.99
CA PHE A 311 -21.31 5.86 -23.31
C PHE A 311 -22.42 6.91 -23.50
N LEU A 312 -23.02 6.99 -24.70
CA LEU A 312 -24.12 7.94 -24.94
C LEU A 312 -25.33 7.63 -24.05
N LEU A 313 -25.69 6.35 -23.93
CA LEU A 313 -26.78 5.89 -23.07
C LEU A 313 -26.46 6.12 -21.58
N MET A 314 -25.21 5.86 -21.17
CA MET A 314 -24.75 6.14 -19.81
C MET A 314 -24.81 7.63 -19.49
N SER A 315 -24.46 8.48 -20.45
CA SER A 315 -24.52 9.94 -20.33
C SER A 315 -25.97 10.41 -20.14
N GLU A 316 -26.92 9.84 -20.88
CA GLU A 316 -28.35 10.14 -20.73
C GLU A 316 -28.87 9.78 -19.33
N CYS A 317 -28.52 8.58 -18.81
CA CYS A 317 -28.82 8.23 -17.42
C CYS A 317 -28.19 9.23 -16.43
N GLY A 318 -26.97 9.70 -16.72
CA GLY A 318 -26.25 10.68 -15.90
C GLY A 318 -26.96 12.04 -15.87
N GLU A 319 -27.43 12.52 -17.01
CA GLU A 319 -28.24 13.74 -17.09
C GLU A 319 -29.55 13.61 -16.31
N ASN A 320 -30.19 12.44 -16.36
CA ASN A 320 -31.41 12.18 -15.58
C ASN A 320 -31.15 12.21 -14.06
N LEU A 321 -29.99 11.71 -13.62
CA LEU A 321 -29.56 11.82 -12.22
C LEU A 321 -29.34 13.28 -11.82
N VAL A 322 -28.69 14.09 -12.67
CA VAL A 322 -28.51 15.53 -12.41
C VAL A 322 -29.86 16.24 -12.31
N LYS A 323 -30.78 15.97 -13.24
CA LYS A 323 -32.15 16.52 -13.20
C LYS A 323 -32.87 16.15 -11.90
N PHE A 324 -32.75 14.90 -11.45
CA PHE A 324 -33.33 14.45 -10.19
C PHE A 324 -32.82 15.26 -8.98
N PHE A 325 -31.53 15.57 -8.92
CA PHE A 325 -30.99 16.44 -7.86
C PHE A 325 -31.45 17.90 -8.00
N MET A 326 -31.52 18.43 -9.22
CA MET A 326 -31.96 19.81 -9.50
C MET A 326 -33.45 20.04 -9.21
N GLU A 327 -34.29 19.05 -9.45
CA GLU A 327 -35.74 19.11 -9.21
C GLU A 327 -36.08 19.14 -7.71
N ASN A 328 -35.25 18.53 -6.86
CA ASN A 328 -35.49 18.42 -5.42
C ASN A 328 -35.08 19.68 -4.62
N ASN A 329 -35.09 20.87 -5.25
CA ASN A 329 -34.52 22.16 -4.85
C ASN A 329 -35.04 22.76 -3.51
N LYS A 330 -34.86 22.06 -2.39
CA LYS A 330 -34.93 22.58 -1.03
C LYS A 330 -33.52 22.87 -0.54
N ASN A 331 -33.32 23.95 0.23
CA ASN A 331 -32.01 24.38 0.77
C ASN A 331 -31.20 23.26 1.47
N THR A 332 -31.84 22.16 1.87
CA THR A 332 -31.18 20.96 2.36
C THR A 332 -32.02 19.74 1.97
N ILE A 333 -31.40 18.74 1.34
CA ILE A 333 -32.03 17.47 0.98
C ILE A 333 -31.28 16.35 1.68
N GLU A 334 -31.98 15.53 2.44
CA GLU A 334 -31.44 14.30 3.00
C GLU A 334 -31.72 13.15 2.03
N ILE A 335 -30.67 12.53 1.50
CA ILE A 335 -30.76 11.47 0.48
C ILE A 335 -29.90 10.29 0.91
N GLU A 336 -30.45 9.08 0.82
CA GLU A 336 -29.66 7.86 0.99
C GLU A 336 -28.82 7.60 -0.27
N MET A 337 -27.52 7.89 -0.18
CA MET A 337 -26.60 7.78 -1.32
C MET A 337 -26.54 6.36 -1.89
N LYS A 338 -26.53 5.33 -1.04
CA LYS A 338 -26.42 3.94 -1.49
C LYS A 338 -27.63 3.53 -2.35
N ASP A 339 -28.85 3.75 -1.88
CA ASP A 339 -30.06 3.45 -2.68
C ASP A 339 -30.14 4.32 -3.95
N THR A 340 -29.78 5.60 -3.90
CA THR A 340 -29.76 6.49 -5.08
C THR A 340 -28.79 6.00 -6.17
N PHE A 341 -27.56 5.66 -5.80
CA PHE A 341 -26.59 5.12 -6.75
C PHE A 341 -26.95 3.71 -7.22
N THR A 342 -27.64 2.92 -6.40
CA THR A 342 -28.15 1.60 -6.81
C THR A 342 -29.20 1.76 -7.91
N ARG A 343 -30.14 2.71 -7.76
CA ARG A 343 -31.14 3.04 -8.80
C ARG A 343 -30.50 3.55 -10.09
N PHE A 344 -29.55 4.48 -9.97
CA PHE A 344 -28.80 4.98 -11.12
C PHE A 344 -28.05 3.86 -11.86
N THR A 345 -27.35 2.99 -11.12
CA THR A 345 -26.62 1.85 -11.71
C THR A 345 -27.59 0.89 -12.40
N ASN A 346 -28.75 0.66 -11.80
CA ASN A 346 -29.81 -0.16 -12.40
C ASN A 346 -30.28 0.41 -13.74
N ASP A 347 -30.55 1.72 -13.82
CA ASP A 347 -30.97 2.38 -15.07
C ASP A 347 -29.89 2.31 -16.15
N VAL A 348 -28.62 2.46 -15.76
CA VAL A 348 -27.48 2.29 -16.66
C VAL A 348 -27.44 0.86 -17.21
N ILE A 349 -27.59 -0.16 -16.37
CA ILE A 349 -27.59 -1.57 -16.81
C ILE A 349 -28.79 -1.86 -17.71
N ALA A 350 -29.99 -1.44 -17.31
CA ALA A 350 -31.21 -1.63 -18.08
C ALA A 350 -31.07 -1.03 -19.48
N THR A 351 -30.59 0.21 -19.58
CA THR A 351 -30.48 0.94 -20.84
C THR A 351 -29.35 0.36 -21.71
N THR A 352 -28.19 0.08 -21.13
CA THR A 352 -27.00 -0.33 -21.91
C THR A 352 -26.97 -1.82 -22.26
N ALA A 353 -27.39 -2.70 -21.35
CA ALA A 353 -27.32 -4.15 -21.55
C ALA A 353 -28.62 -4.74 -22.10
N PHE A 354 -29.77 -4.16 -21.72
CA PHE A 354 -31.09 -4.68 -22.10
C PHE A 354 -31.87 -3.78 -23.06
N GLY A 355 -31.37 -2.57 -23.35
CA GLY A 355 -32.07 -1.62 -24.21
C GLY A 355 -33.38 -1.10 -23.62
N LEU A 356 -33.55 -1.21 -22.30
CA LEU A 356 -34.76 -0.79 -21.59
C LEU A 356 -34.60 0.63 -21.06
N GLN A 357 -35.53 1.51 -21.40
CA GLN A 357 -35.62 2.83 -20.77
C GLN A 357 -36.42 2.70 -19.46
N VAL A 358 -35.73 2.89 -18.35
CA VAL A 358 -36.30 2.90 -17.00
C VAL A 358 -35.80 4.14 -16.25
N ASP A 359 -36.64 4.66 -15.37
CA ASP A 359 -36.30 5.75 -14.45
C ASP A 359 -36.54 5.26 -13.02
N SER A 360 -35.57 4.55 -12.46
CA SER A 360 -35.65 4.01 -11.10
C SER A 360 -35.54 5.09 -10.03
N LEU A 361 -35.03 6.27 -10.39
CA LEU A 361 -34.93 7.41 -9.48
C LEU A 361 -36.31 7.95 -9.13
N ARG A 362 -37.16 8.18 -10.14
CA ARG A 362 -38.53 8.69 -9.96
C ARG A 362 -39.56 7.58 -9.73
N ASN A 363 -39.34 6.39 -10.29
CA ASN A 363 -40.22 5.23 -10.15
C ASN A 363 -39.51 4.07 -9.42
N PRO A 364 -39.36 4.14 -8.08
CA PRO A 364 -38.67 3.11 -7.29
C PRO A 364 -39.33 1.73 -7.33
N GLU A 365 -40.59 1.63 -7.73
CA GLU A 365 -41.34 0.37 -7.76
C GLU A 365 -41.29 -0.29 -9.15
N ASN A 366 -40.40 0.15 -10.04
CA ASN A 366 -40.27 -0.47 -11.35
C ASN A 366 -39.75 -1.92 -11.22
N GLU A 367 -40.31 -2.80 -12.04
CA GLU A 367 -40.07 -4.24 -11.95
C GLU A 367 -38.59 -4.61 -12.12
N PHE A 368 -37.89 -3.96 -13.05
CA PHE A 368 -36.47 -4.24 -13.31
C PHE A 368 -35.60 -3.91 -12.08
N TYR A 369 -35.84 -2.75 -11.44
CA TYR A 369 -35.15 -2.37 -10.22
C TYR A 369 -35.44 -3.31 -9.05
N LEU A 370 -36.71 -3.69 -8.84
CA LEU A 370 -37.08 -4.60 -7.77
C LEU A 370 -36.40 -5.98 -7.94
N MET A 371 -36.36 -6.51 -9.17
CA MET A 371 -35.66 -7.75 -9.49
C MET A 371 -34.14 -7.63 -9.24
N GLY A 372 -33.51 -6.55 -9.70
CA GLY A 372 -32.08 -6.31 -9.50
C GLY A 372 -31.71 -6.13 -8.02
N LYS A 373 -32.53 -5.39 -7.26
CA LYS A 373 -32.36 -5.20 -5.81
C LYS A 373 -32.50 -6.50 -5.05
N GLU A 374 -33.45 -7.36 -5.42
CA GLU A 374 -33.59 -8.68 -4.81
C GLU A 374 -32.38 -9.59 -5.12
N ALA A 375 -31.92 -9.61 -6.37
CA ALA A 375 -30.79 -10.43 -6.82
C ALA A 375 -29.44 -10.04 -6.17
N THR A 376 -29.33 -8.81 -5.67
CA THR A 376 -28.13 -8.26 -5.03
C THR A 376 -28.29 -8.01 -3.53
N ASP A 377 -29.43 -8.36 -2.94
CA ASP A 377 -29.67 -8.26 -1.51
C ASP A 377 -29.13 -9.47 -0.74
N PHE A 378 -28.00 -9.25 -0.07
CA PHE A 378 -27.35 -10.20 0.83
C PHE A 378 -27.58 -9.91 2.32
N SER A 379 -28.47 -8.97 2.68
CA SER A 379 -28.63 -8.49 4.06
C SER A 379 -29.32 -9.48 5.01
N GLY A 380 -30.05 -10.46 4.45
CA GLY A 380 -30.76 -11.46 5.26
C GLY A 380 -29.81 -12.43 5.96
N PHE A 381 -29.94 -12.56 7.29
CA PHE A 381 -29.14 -13.49 8.12
C PHE A 381 -29.08 -14.90 7.52
N TRP A 382 -30.23 -15.47 7.12
CA TRP A 382 -30.30 -16.79 6.50
C TRP A 382 -29.69 -16.85 5.09
N LYS A 383 -29.72 -15.76 4.31
CA LYS A 383 -29.04 -15.68 3.01
C LYS A 383 -27.52 -15.70 3.22
N GLY A 384 -27.02 -14.93 4.19
CA GLY A 384 -25.61 -14.94 4.60
C GLY A 384 -25.15 -16.31 5.09
N VAL A 385 -25.87 -16.93 6.03
CA VAL A 385 -25.56 -18.27 6.55
C VAL A 385 -25.52 -19.31 5.42
N LYS A 386 -26.44 -19.24 4.45
CA LYS A 386 -26.43 -20.14 3.28
C LYS A 386 -25.24 -19.87 2.36
N PHE A 387 -24.98 -18.60 2.04
CA PHE A 387 -23.87 -18.20 1.17
C PHE A 387 -22.53 -18.67 1.74
N PHE A 388 -22.25 -18.37 3.00
CA PHE A 388 -21.05 -18.82 3.69
C PHE A 388 -21.04 -20.34 3.95
N GLY A 389 -22.20 -20.95 4.19
CA GLY A 389 -22.36 -22.38 4.39
C GLY A 389 -22.01 -23.21 3.15
N TYR A 390 -22.51 -22.82 1.98
CA TYR A 390 -22.16 -23.44 0.69
C TYR A 390 -20.68 -23.23 0.33
N SER A 391 -20.09 -22.09 0.71
CA SER A 391 -18.67 -21.79 0.47
C SER A 391 -17.72 -22.60 1.37
N THR A 392 -18.12 -22.86 2.62
CA THR A 392 -17.25 -23.52 3.62
C THR A 392 -17.50 -25.02 3.77
N LEU A 393 -18.76 -25.48 3.66
CA LEU A 393 -19.20 -26.85 3.91
C LEU A 393 -20.23 -27.32 2.86
N PRO A 394 -19.85 -27.36 1.56
CA PRO A 394 -20.79 -27.62 0.46
C PRO A 394 -21.56 -28.94 0.63
N LYS A 395 -20.88 -30.01 1.05
CA LYS A 395 -21.49 -31.35 1.20
C LYS A 395 -22.61 -31.41 2.26
N ILE A 396 -22.50 -30.62 3.33
CA ILE A 396 -23.51 -30.59 4.41
C ILE A 396 -24.77 -29.88 3.93
N PHE A 397 -24.60 -28.76 3.22
CA PHE A 397 -25.71 -27.99 2.67
C PHE A 397 -26.37 -28.68 1.46
N GLU A 398 -25.63 -29.52 0.71
CA GLU A 398 -26.18 -30.38 -0.35
C GLU A 398 -27.08 -31.51 0.20
N LEU A 399 -26.77 -32.06 1.39
CA LEU A 399 -27.50 -33.18 1.98
C LEU A 399 -28.77 -32.79 2.77
N GLY A 400 -28.91 -31.53 3.21
CA GLY A 400 -29.93 -31.15 4.20
C GLY A 400 -31.05 -30.20 3.75
N LEU A 401 -30.93 -29.51 2.61
CA LEU A 401 -31.82 -28.38 2.27
C LEU A 401 -32.26 -28.33 0.79
N SER A 402 -31.97 -29.38 0.01
CA SER A 402 -32.07 -29.38 -1.45
C SER A 402 -33.49 -29.31 -2.05
N HIS A 403 -34.55 -29.37 -1.25
CA HIS A 403 -35.89 -29.57 -1.80
C HIS A 403 -36.82 -28.35 -1.93
N LYS A 404 -36.45 -27.11 -1.56
CA LYS A 404 -37.41 -26.01 -1.76
C LYS A 404 -36.93 -24.55 -1.77
N ILE A 405 -35.63 -24.26 -1.77
CA ILE A 405 -35.20 -22.88 -1.44
C ILE A 405 -34.01 -22.43 -2.28
N SER A 406 -34.28 -21.76 -3.41
CA SER A 406 -33.29 -20.96 -4.13
C SER A 406 -32.78 -19.81 -3.23
N LEU A 407 -31.55 -19.34 -3.47
CA LEU A 407 -30.96 -18.23 -2.71
C LEU A 407 -31.75 -16.91 -2.90
N PHE A 408 -32.50 -16.81 -4.00
CA PHE A 408 -33.33 -15.68 -4.44
C PHE A 408 -34.74 -16.17 -4.80
N SER A 409 -35.78 -15.32 -4.85
CA SER A 409 -37.15 -15.81 -5.12
C SER A 409 -37.27 -16.54 -6.47
N THR A 410 -38.21 -17.48 -6.55
CA THR A 410 -38.59 -18.21 -7.77
C THR A 410 -39.07 -17.32 -8.92
N ARG A 411 -39.29 -16.02 -8.67
CA ARG A 411 -39.71 -15.03 -9.66
C ARG A 411 -38.58 -14.57 -10.58
N ILE A 412 -37.32 -14.74 -10.17
CA ILE A 412 -36.11 -14.37 -10.95
C ILE A 412 -35.50 -15.60 -11.66
N ALA A 413 -35.81 -16.80 -11.17
CA ALA A 413 -35.20 -18.06 -11.63
C ALA A 413 -35.91 -18.72 -12.83
N ASN A 414 -37.13 -18.29 -13.16
CA ASN A 414 -37.92 -18.68 -14.33
C ASN A 414 -38.08 -17.47 -15.25
#